data_AF-A0A965PHC3-F1
#
_entry.id   AF-A0A965PHC3-F1
#
_cell.length_a   1.000
_cell.length_b   1.000
_cell.length_c   1.000
_cell.angle_alpha   90.00
_cell.angle_beta   90.00
_cell.angle_gamma   90.00
#
_symmetry.space_group_name_H-M   'P 1'
#
loop_
_entity.id
_entity.type
_entity.pdbx_description
1 polymer ?
#
loop_
_entity_poly.entity_id
_entity_poly.type
_entity_poly.pdbx_seq_one_letter_code
_entity_poly.pdbx_strand_id
1 'polypeptide(L)'
;MSKARTLADLVSAGGAMRVAELAANGTNTAGLKAPDALAADVTWKLPTADGSNGQALITDGAGNLSWGAGGGGGLSGSVLEFDQTISTSITLTANKNAFSVGPITINTNVSVTIPTGQAWLIL
;
A
#
# COMPACT_ATOMS: atom_id res chain seq x y z
N MET A 1 -9.39 -28.61 -31.78
CA MET A 1 -8.11 -27.93 -31.49
C MET A 1 -8.38 -26.45 -31.31
N SER A 2 -8.02 -25.90 -30.16
CA SER A 2 -8.27 -24.52 -29.73
C SER A 2 -7.60 -23.51 -30.66
N LYS A 3 -8.35 -22.48 -31.08
CA LYS A 3 -7.80 -21.35 -31.85
C LYS A 3 -7.01 -20.48 -30.87
N ALA A 4 -5.69 -20.65 -30.85
CA ALA A 4 -4.80 -19.82 -30.06
C ALA A 4 -4.99 -18.35 -30.45
N ARG A 5 -5.40 -17.50 -29.48
CA ARG A 5 -5.29 -16.05 -29.61
C ARG A 5 -3.80 -15.72 -29.53
N THR A 6 -3.21 -15.20 -30.60
CA THR A 6 -1.79 -14.82 -30.65
C THR A 6 -1.54 -13.64 -29.72
N LEU A 7 -0.56 -13.75 -28.81
CA LEU A 7 -0.25 -12.85 -27.69
C LEU A 7 0.13 -11.38 -28.04
N ALA A 8 -0.16 -10.87 -29.23
CA ALA A 8 0.22 -9.52 -29.64
C ALA A 8 -0.75 -8.41 -29.20
N ASP A 9 -1.93 -8.75 -28.65
CA ASP A 9 -3.05 -7.80 -28.47
C ASP A 9 -3.39 -7.49 -26.99
N LEU A 10 -2.50 -7.82 -26.03
CA LEU A 10 -2.65 -7.37 -24.64
C LEU A 10 -2.13 -5.93 -24.41
N VAL A 11 -1.87 -5.19 -25.49
CA VAL A 11 -1.84 -3.72 -25.49
C VAL A 11 -2.91 -3.27 -26.48
N SER A 12 -4.13 -3.07 -25.99
CA SER A 12 -5.24 -2.55 -26.80
C SER A 12 -5.30 -1.04 -26.62
N ALA A 13 -5.19 -0.29 -27.72
CA ALA A 13 -5.47 1.14 -27.91
C ALA A 13 -5.40 2.05 -26.65
N GLY A 14 -4.40 2.95 -26.62
CA GLY A 14 -4.35 4.05 -25.64
C GLY A 14 -3.54 3.79 -24.37
N GLY A 15 -2.50 2.95 -24.45
CA GLY A 15 -1.54 2.76 -23.36
C GLY A 15 -2.03 1.86 -22.21
N ALA A 16 -3.03 1.02 -22.45
CA ALA A 16 -3.59 0.12 -21.44
C ALA A 16 -3.50 -1.36 -21.82
N MET A 17 -3.16 -2.18 -20.83
CA MET A 17 -3.40 -3.63 -20.84
C MET A 17 -4.83 -3.87 -20.34
N ARG A 18 -5.63 -4.66 -21.08
CA ARG A 18 -7.04 -4.90 -20.74
C ARG A 18 -7.40 -6.39 -20.79
N VAL A 19 -8.26 -6.82 -19.88
CA VAL A 19 -8.87 -8.15 -19.82
C VAL A 19 -10.38 -7.98 -19.89
N ALA A 20 -11.03 -8.67 -20.82
CA ALA A 20 -12.49 -8.66 -20.93
C ALA A 20 -13.11 -9.47 -19.79
N GLU A 21 -14.27 -9.03 -19.32
CA GLU A 21 -15.10 -9.86 -18.45
C GLU A 21 -15.59 -11.11 -19.18
N LEU A 22 -16.12 -12.07 -18.42
CA LEU A 22 -16.70 -13.27 -19.01
C LEU A 22 -17.81 -12.89 -20.01
N ALA A 23 -17.73 -13.41 -21.24
CA ALA A 23 -18.65 -13.02 -22.32
C ALA A 23 -20.14 -13.23 -22.00
N ALA A 24 -20.46 -14.19 -21.12
CA ALA A 24 -21.83 -14.42 -20.65
C ALA A 24 -22.36 -13.30 -19.74
N ASN A 25 -21.45 -12.54 -19.12
CA ASN A 25 -21.78 -11.50 -18.14
C ASN A 25 -21.75 -10.09 -18.77
N GLY A 26 -21.20 -9.95 -19.99
CA GLY A 26 -21.21 -8.68 -20.71
C GLY A 26 -19.99 -8.49 -21.62
N THR A 27 -19.64 -7.22 -21.84
CA THR A 27 -18.58 -6.78 -22.75
C THR A 27 -17.60 -5.80 -22.11
N ASN A 28 -17.68 -5.58 -20.79
CA ASN A 28 -16.79 -4.69 -20.05
C ASN A 28 -15.36 -5.26 -19.96
N THR A 29 -14.41 -4.39 -19.63
CA THR A 29 -12.98 -4.75 -19.48
C THR A 29 -12.38 -4.14 -18.22
N ALA A 30 -11.54 -4.87 -17.51
CA ALA A 30 -10.63 -4.34 -16.48
C ALA A 30 -9.22 -4.16 -17.07
N GLY A 31 -8.42 -3.21 -16.57
CA GLY A 31 -7.09 -2.98 -17.14
C GLY A 31 -6.14 -2.11 -16.33
N LEU A 32 -4.87 -2.14 -16.71
CA LEU A 32 -3.78 -1.30 -16.21
C LEU A 32 -3.45 -0.28 -17.31
N LYS A 33 -3.41 1.02 -16.99
CA LYS A 33 -3.18 2.10 -17.97
C LYS A 33 -1.99 2.97 -17.55
N ALA A 34 -1.11 3.29 -18.50
CA ALA A 34 -0.07 4.29 -18.31
C ALA A 34 -0.66 5.72 -18.22
N PRO A 35 -0.05 6.65 -17.47
CA PRO A 35 -0.41 8.07 -17.53
C PRO A 35 -0.33 8.61 -18.96
N ASP A 36 -1.09 9.65 -19.28
CA ASP A 36 -1.11 10.23 -20.63
C ASP A 36 0.24 10.87 -21.02
N ALA A 37 1.08 11.23 -20.02
CA ALA A 37 2.45 11.67 -20.21
C ALA A 37 3.37 11.11 -19.10
N LEU A 38 4.44 10.42 -19.49
CA LEU A 38 5.49 9.91 -18.61
C LEU A 38 6.77 10.74 -18.83
N ALA A 39 7.40 11.19 -17.75
CA ALA A 39 8.67 11.92 -17.83
C ALA A 39 9.87 10.98 -18.08
N ALA A 40 9.75 9.71 -17.68
CA ALA A 40 10.72 8.64 -17.89
C ALA A 40 10.00 7.28 -17.77
N ASP A 41 10.68 6.21 -18.21
CA ASP A 41 10.17 4.84 -18.05
C ASP A 41 10.01 4.49 -16.57
N VAL A 42 8.88 3.86 -16.23
CA VAL A 42 8.59 3.35 -14.88
C VAL A 42 8.37 1.85 -14.98
N THR A 43 9.10 1.07 -14.19
CA THR A 43 8.92 -0.37 -14.05
C THR A 43 8.45 -0.68 -12.63
N TRP A 44 7.29 -1.32 -12.51
CA TRP A 44 6.81 -1.85 -11.22
C TRP A 44 7.11 -3.35 -11.12
N LYS A 45 7.97 -3.74 -10.18
CA LYS A 45 8.31 -5.13 -9.90
C LYS A 45 7.28 -5.72 -8.93
N LEU A 46 6.54 -6.72 -9.40
CA LEU A 46 5.55 -7.44 -8.58
C LEU A 46 6.23 -8.33 -7.52
N PRO A 47 5.54 -8.61 -6.39
CA PRO A 47 5.98 -9.59 -5.40
C PRO A 47 6.07 -11.01 -5.99
N THR A 48 6.92 -11.86 -5.41
CA THR A 48 7.12 -13.25 -5.86
C THR A 48 6.03 -14.22 -5.38
N ALA A 49 5.18 -13.80 -4.45
CA ALA A 49 4.12 -14.58 -3.86
C ALA A 49 2.82 -13.77 -3.79
N ASP A 50 1.71 -14.47 -3.66
CA ASP A 50 0.42 -13.83 -3.41
C ASP A 50 0.35 -13.22 -2.00
N GLY A 51 -0.51 -12.23 -1.84
CA GLY A 51 -0.79 -11.59 -0.58
C GLY A 51 -1.66 -12.47 0.32
N SER A 52 -1.64 -12.20 1.61
CA SER A 52 -2.62 -12.72 2.55
C SER A 52 -3.88 -11.86 2.55
N ASN A 53 -5.00 -12.42 3.02
CA ASN A 53 -6.25 -11.68 3.17
C ASN A 53 -6.03 -10.39 3.98
N GLY A 54 -6.55 -9.26 3.47
CA GLY A 54 -6.40 -7.94 4.08
C GLY A 54 -5.09 -7.21 3.74
N GLN A 55 -4.18 -7.80 2.96
CA GLN A 55 -2.99 -7.11 2.47
C GLN A 55 -3.27 -6.31 1.20
N ALA A 56 -2.49 -5.24 1.00
CA ALA A 56 -2.49 -4.41 -0.19
C ALA A 56 -1.10 -4.40 -0.86
N LEU A 57 -1.07 -4.11 -2.16
CA LEU A 57 0.19 -3.79 -2.86
C LEU A 57 0.64 -2.40 -2.45
N ILE A 58 1.86 -2.31 -1.91
CA ILE A 58 2.50 -1.08 -1.46
C ILE A 58 3.72 -0.83 -2.32
N THR A 59 3.92 0.42 -2.75
CA THR A 59 5.12 0.84 -3.48
C THR A 59 6.15 1.46 -2.53
N ASP A 60 7.44 1.21 -2.79
CA ASP A 60 8.56 1.88 -2.12
C ASP A 60 8.96 3.21 -2.78
N GLY A 61 8.26 3.63 -3.84
CA GLY A 61 8.60 4.83 -4.63
C GLY A 61 9.80 4.66 -5.57
N ALA A 62 10.45 3.50 -5.57
CA ALA A 62 11.57 3.15 -6.45
C ALA A 62 11.20 2.06 -7.48
N GLY A 63 9.91 1.72 -7.58
CA GLY A 63 9.40 0.74 -8.53
C GLY A 63 9.29 -0.68 -7.97
N ASN A 64 9.62 -0.95 -6.69
CA ASN A 64 9.31 -2.25 -6.10
C ASN A 64 7.92 -2.22 -5.48
N LEU A 65 7.15 -3.28 -5.70
CA LEU A 65 5.88 -3.52 -5.03
C LEU A 65 6.04 -4.67 -4.03
N SER A 66 5.41 -4.55 -2.87
CA SER A 66 5.38 -5.57 -1.82
C SER A 66 3.97 -5.66 -1.21
N TRP A 67 3.59 -6.84 -0.73
CA TRP A 67 2.39 -6.99 0.09
C TRP A 67 2.65 -6.48 1.51
N GLY A 68 1.72 -5.69 2.04
CA GLY A 68 1.74 -5.24 3.43
C GLY A 68 0.36 -4.86 3.93
N ALA A 69 0.28 -4.45 5.19
CA ALA A 69 -0.96 -3.91 5.74
C ALA A 69 -1.38 -2.67 4.93
N GLY A 70 -2.56 -2.72 4.32
CA GLY A 70 -3.10 -1.55 3.62
C GLY A 70 -3.21 -0.38 4.60
N GLY A 71 -2.71 0.80 4.21
CA GLY A 71 -2.74 2.01 5.02
C GLY A 71 -4.16 2.51 5.25
N GLY A 72 -4.89 1.83 6.13
CA GLY A 72 -6.17 2.25 6.66
C GLY A 72 -6.02 2.29 8.17
N GLY A 73 -5.69 3.48 8.71
CA GLY A 73 -5.82 3.79 10.14
C GLY A 73 -7.31 3.87 10.52
N GLY A 74 -8.06 2.81 10.25
CA GLY A 74 -9.45 2.68 10.61
C GLY A 74 -9.54 2.37 12.10
N LEU A 75 -9.72 3.40 12.92
CA LEU A 75 -10.22 3.28 14.28
C LEU A 75 -11.65 2.74 14.19
N SER A 76 -11.82 1.43 14.05
CA SER A 76 -13.14 0.80 13.87
C SER A 76 -13.42 -0.12 15.05
N GLY A 77 -14.20 0.37 16.01
CA GLY A 77 -14.55 -0.34 17.24
C GLY A 77 -14.97 0.62 18.36
N SER A 78 -15.60 0.09 19.42
CA SER A 78 -15.89 0.84 20.66
C SER A 78 -14.68 0.94 21.61
N VAL A 79 -13.66 0.13 21.37
CA VAL A 79 -12.39 0.09 22.08
C VAL A 79 -11.28 0.30 21.06
N LEU A 80 -10.31 1.16 21.39
CA LEU A 80 -9.11 1.36 20.60
C LEU A 80 -7.95 0.63 21.29
N GLU A 81 -7.34 -0.30 20.58
CA GLU A 81 -6.18 -1.05 21.05
C GLU A 81 -4.92 -0.51 20.36
N PHE A 82 -3.90 -0.21 21.16
CA PHE A 82 -2.60 0.27 20.70
C PHE A 82 -1.52 -0.73 21.13
N ASP A 83 -0.52 -0.96 20.27
CA ASP A 83 0.67 -1.71 20.68
C ASP A 83 1.38 -0.99 21.81
N GLN A 84 1.69 -1.72 22.89
CA GLN A 84 2.44 -1.19 24.03
C GLN A 84 3.96 -1.18 23.78
N THR A 85 4.43 -1.62 22.61
CA THR A 85 5.86 -1.71 22.28
C THR A 85 6.17 -1.00 20.98
N ILE A 86 7.04 0.00 21.04
CA ILE A 86 7.61 0.66 19.88
C ILE A 86 8.88 -0.10 19.48
N SER A 87 8.75 -0.91 18.44
CA SER A 87 9.82 -1.79 17.92
C SER A 87 10.65 -1.17 16.80
N THR A 88 10.22 -0.03 16.25
CA THR A 88 10.88 0.69 15.16
C THR A 88 10.92 2.18 15.46
N SER A 89 12.02 2.85 15.08
CA SER A 89 12.16 4.29 15.32
C SER A 89 11.11 5.06 14.54
N ILE A 90 10.44 5.99 15.22
CA ILE A 90 9.37 6.80 14.65
C ILE A 90 9.67 8.27 14.90
N THR A 91 9.44 9.10 13.88
CA THR A 91 9.41 10.56 14.02
C THR A 91 7.96 11.00 13.84
N LEU A 92 7.42 11.75 14.81
CA LEU A 92 6.10 12.35 14.66
C LEU A 92 6.10 13.27 13.43
N THR A 93 5.02 13.23 12.66
CA THR A 93 4.83 14.18 11.56
C THR A 93 4.75 15.61 12.11
N ALA A 94 5.40 16.55 11.44
CA ALA A 94 5.34 17.97 11.81
C ALA A 94 3.87 18.44 11.98
N ASN A 95 3.63 19.27 13.00
CA ASN A 95 2.32 19.78 13.36
C ASN A 95 1.29 18.72 13.82
N LYS A 96 1.75 17.53 14.27
CA LYS A 96 0.90 16.49 14.86
C LYS A 96 1.37 16.12 16.26
N ASN A 97 0.45 15.99 17.20
CA ASN A 97 0.71 15.39 18.50
C ASN A 97 0.45 13.89 18.46
N ALA A 98 1.06 13.15 19.39
CA ALA A 98 0.81 11.73 19.60
C ALA A 98 0.13 11.48 20.95
N PHE A 99 -0.60 10.37 21.02
CA PHE A 99 -1.29 9.90 22.21
C PHE A 99 -1.13 8.39 22.35
N SER A 100 -0.88 7.93 23.57
CA SER A 100 -0.82 6.52 23.94
C SER A 100 -1.53 6.31 25.28
N VAL A 101 -2.11 5.13 25.48
CA VAL A 101 -2.78 4.74 26.73
C VAL A 101 -2.10 3.50 27.29
N GLY A 102 -1.72 3.56 28.55
CA GLY A 102 -0.98 2.53 29.27
C GLY A 102 0.54 2.69 29.17
N PRO A 103 1.30 1.84 29.89
CA PRO A 103 2.76 1.80 29.82
C PRO A 103 3.24 1.54 28.38
N ILE A 104 4.20 2.34 27.93
CA ILE A 104 4.84 2.17 26.61
C ILE A 104 6.28 1.73 26.78
N THR A 105 6.65 0.62 26.13
CA THR A 105 8.01 0.12 26.03
C THR A 105 8.63 0.59 24.72
N ILE A 106 9.85 1.11 24.77
CA ILE A 106 10.67 1.42 23.59
C ILE A 106 11.81 0.41 23.56
N ASN A 107 11.94 -0.35 22.47
CA ASN A 107 12.99 -1.35 22.35
C ASN A 107 14.40 -0.73 22.38
N THR A 108 15.40 -1.51 22.77
CA THR A 108 16.81 -1.10 22.66
C THR A 108 17.13 -0.69 21.23
N ASN A 109 17.89 0.41 21.06
CA ASN A 109 18.24 1.02 19.76
C ASN A 109 17.05 1.60 18.96
N VAL A 110 15.88 1.78 19.59
CA VAL A 110 14.73 2.46 19.00
C VAL A 110 14.56 3.85 19.61
N SER A 111 14.18 4.83 18.80
CA SER A 111 13.93 6.21 19.23
C SER A 111 12.57 6.72 18.77
N VAL A 112 11.89 7.45 19.66
CA VAL A 112 10.74 8.30 19.30
C VAL A 112 11.22 9.75 19.20
N THR A 113 11.15 10.33 18.02
CA THR A 113 11.52 11.73 17.77
C THR A 113 10.27 12.60 17.73
N ILE A 114 10.21 13.56 18.65
CA ILE A 114 9.13 14.56 18.74
C ILE A 114 9.69 15.87 18.17
N PRO A 115 9.21 16.38 17.02
CA PRO A 115 9.69 17.65 16.50
C PRO A 115 9.23 18.84 17.36
N THR A 116 9.87 19.99 17.16
CA THR A 116 9.65 21.17 18.00
C THR A 116 8.19 21.64 17.96
N GLY A 117 7.62 21.87 19.15
CA GLY A 117 6.24 22.32 19.30
C GLY A 117 5.20 21.20 19.24
N GLN A 118 5.60 19.93 19.23
CA GLN A 118 4.70 18.78 19.38
C GLN A 118 4.82 18.17 20.77
N ALA A 119 3.82 17.37 21.14
CA ALA A 119 3.79 16.60 22.37
C ALA A 119 3.43 15.14 22.10
N TRP A 120 3.95 14.25 22.94
CA TRP A 120 3.48 12.89 23.08
C TRP A 120 2.91 12.72 24.48
N LEU A 121 1.60 12.49 24.58
CA LEU A 121 0.93 12.22 25.85
C LEU A 121 0.80 10.71 26.05
N ILE A 122 1.22 10.24 27.21
CA ILE A 122 1.06 8.85 27.67
C ILE A 122 0.21 8.91 28.95
N LEU A 123 -0.94 8.24 28.95
CA LEU A 123 -1.84 8.14 30.12
C LEU A 123 -1.72 6.80 30.84
#